data_AF-A0A9E5N3A2-F1
#
_entry.id   AF-A0A9E5N3A2-F1
#
_cell.length_a   1.000
_cell.length_b   1.000
_cell.length_c   1.000
_cell.angle_alpha   90.00
_cell.angle_beta   90.00
_cell.angle_gamma   90.00
#
_symmetry.space_group_name_H-M   'P 1'
#
loop_
_entity.id
_entity.type
_entity.pdbx_description
1 polymer ?
#
loop_
_entity_poly.entity_id
_entity_poly.type
_entity_poly.pdbx_seq_one_letter_code
_entity_poly.pdbx_strand_id
1 'polypeptide(L)' 'GKSFGLEVQWKRLVGAGYSAVSIVDGKLLATFADAGDDYLGAFDARTGAELWRYRLGSMYKAHDGGHDGPVSTPV' A
#
# COMPACT_ATOMS: atom_id res chain seq x y z
N GLY A 1 29.49 -20.43 -12.20
CA GLY A 1 28.65 -19.53 -13.01
C GLY A 1 27.91 -18.58 -12.08
N LYS A 2 27.70 -17.31 -12.47
CA LYS A 2 26.91 -16.36 -11.65
C LYS A 2 25.46 -16.87 -11.56
N SER A 3 24.95 -16.97 -10.35
CA SER A 3 23.53 -17.22 -10.09
C SER A 3 22.77 -15.90 -10.22
N PHE A 4 21.63 -15.92 -10.91
CA PHE A 4 20.69 -14.81 -10.95
C PHE A 4 19.49 -15.20 -10.09
N GLY A 5 19.37 -14.59 -8.91
CA GLY A 5 18.26 -14.81 -7.99
C GLY A 5 17.45 -13.53 -7.80
N LEU A 6 16.12 -13.65 -7.70
CA LEU A 6 15.28 -12.56 -7.24
C LEU A 6 15.46 -12.40 -5.73
N GLU A 7 15.92 -11.24 -5.30
CA GLU A 7 16.10 -10.91 -3.89
C GLU A 7 15.10 -9.84 -3.45
N VAL A 8 14.52 -10.03 -2.27
CA VAL A 8 13.66 -9.02 -1.65
C VAL A 8 14.53 -7.86 -1.19
N GLN A 9 14.36 -6.69 -1.81
CA GLN A 9 15.09 -5.47 -1.42
C GLN A 9 14.55 -4.86 -0.12
N TRP A 10 13.23 -4.83 0.05
CA TRP A 10 12.58 -4.30 1.25
C TRP A 10 11.16 -4.85 1.40
N LYS A 11 10.61 -4.71 2.61
CA LYS A 11 9.19 -4.94 2.95
C LYS A 11 8.72 -3.83 3.88
N ARG A 12 7.46 -3.43 3.76
CA ARG A 12 6.81 -2.50 4.69
C ARG A 12 5.43 -3.01 5.09
N LEU A 13 5.16 -2.94 6.38
CA LEU A 13 3.81 -3.12 6.93
C LEU A 13 3.08 -1.77 6.82
N VAL A 14 1.94 -1.76 6.13
CA VAL A 14 1.13 -0.53 5.93
C VAL A 14 -0.25 -0.63 6.58
N GLY A 15 -0.83 -1.84 6.66
CA GLY A 15 -2.17 -2.06 7.18
C GLY A 15 -2.98 -3.01 6.30
N ALA A 16 -4.28 -3.12 6.58
CA ALA A 16 -5.18 -3.96 5.78
C ALA A 16 -5.52 -3.28 4.45
N GLY A 17 -5.80 -4.04 3.39
CA GLY A 17 -6.21 -3.46 2.12
C GLY A 17 -6.02 -4.42 0.96
N TYR A 18 -6.76 -4.17 -0.11
CA TYR A 18 -6.77 -4.95 -1.35
C TYR A 18 -6.24 -4.16 -2.54
N SER A 19 -5.53 -3.05 -2.27
CA SER A 19 -4.88 -2.22 -3.28
C SER A 19 -3.70 -2.96 -3.89
N ALA A 20 -3.60 -2.95 -5.23
CA ALA A 20 -2.30 -3.07 -5.87
C ALA A 20 -1.50 -1.77 -5.66
N VAL A 21 -0.30 -1.70 -6.25
CA VAL A 21 0.58 -0.53 -6.15
C VAL A 21 0.76 0.12 -7.51
N SER A 22 0.84 1.46 -7.53
CA SER A 22 1.18 2.25 -8.72
C SER A 22 2.47 3.02 -8.48
N ILE A 23 3.31 3.18 -9.51
CA ILE A 23 4.61 3.84 -9.37
C ILE A 23 4.73 5.00 -10.35
N VAL A 24 5.07 6.18 -9.83
CA VAL A 24 5.37 7.39 -10.62
C VAL A 24 6.48 8.17 -9.93
N ASP A 25 7.47 8.66 -10.70
CA ASP A 25 8.58 9.51 -10.21
C ASP A 25 9.25 9.02 -8.91
N GLY A 26 9.52 7.71 -8.86
CA GLY A 26 10.18 7.06 -7.72
C GLY A 26 9.29 6.90 -6.49
N LYS A 27 7.98 7.16 -6.59
CA LYS A 27 7.00 6.98 -5.52
C LYS A 27 6.10 5.81 -5.82
N LEU A 28 5.97 4.91 -4.85
CA LEU A 28 4.97 3.87 -4.82
C LEU A 28 3.73 4.40 -4.10
N LEU A 29 2.58 4.30 -4.75
CA LEU A 29 1.27 4.70 -4.25
C LEU A 29 0.43 3.46 -3.94
N ALA A 30 -0.20 3.43 -2.77
CA ALA A 30 -1.11 2.36 -2.37
C ALA A 30 -2.19 2.89 -1.43
N THR A 31 -3.37 2.27 -1.47
CA THR A 31 -4.38 2.48 -0.42
C THR A 31 -4.33 1.37 0.62
N PHE A 32 -4.49 1.74 1.88
CA PHE A 32 -4.49 0.81 3.01
C PHE A 32 -5.27 1.41 4.19
N ALA A 33 -5.69 0.55 5.10
CA ALA A 33 -6.36 0.88 6.34
C ALA A 33 -5.40 0.77 7.51
N ASP A 34 -5.34 1.82 8.33
CA ASP A 34 -4.55 1.87 9.56
C ASP A 34 -5.36 2.59 10.65
N ALA A 35 -5.28 2.09 11.88
CA ALA A 35 -5.94 2.69 13.06
C ALA A 35 -7.42 3.11 12.87
N GLY A 36 -8.20 2.39 12.06
CA GLY A 36 -9.63 2.65 11.85
C GLY A 36 -9.97 3.63 10.71
N ASP A 37 -8.97 4.08 9.96
CA ASP A 37 -9.14 4.96 8.80
C ASP A 37 -8.46 4.39 7.55
N ASP A 38 -9.01 4.71 6.38
CA ASP A 38 -8.39 4.42 5.09
C ASP A 38 -7.50 5.59 4.66
N TYR A 39 -6.36 5.25 4.06
CA TYR A 39 -5.34 6.18 3.60
C TYR A 39 -4.94 5.91 2.15
N LEU A 40 -4.56 6.97 1.43
CA LEU A 40 -3.66 6.90 0.29
C LEU A 40 -2.25 7.24 0.78
N GLY A 41 -1.31 6.32 0.68
CA GLY A 41 0.09 6.57 1.03
C GLY A 41 1.00 6.64 -0.17
N ALA A 42 2.07 7.42 -0.04
CA ALA A 42 3.21 7.38 -0.93
C ALA A 42 4.47 6.96 -0.20
N PHE A 43 5.22 6.07 -0.83
CA PHE A 43 6.45 5.49 -0.33
C PHE A 43 7.57 5.70 -1.33
N ASP A 44 8.78 5.89 -0.85
CA ASP A 44 9.97 5.83 -1.68
C ASP A 44 10.10 4.41 -2.26
N ALA A 45 10.09 4.28 -3.59
CA ALA A 45 10.04 2.98 -4.25
C ALA A 45 11.33 2.15 -4.05
N ARG A 46 12.45 2.79 -3.70
CA ARG A 46 13.74 2.11 -3.51
C ARG A 46 13.92 1.58 -2.10
N THR A 47 13.33 2.24 -1.12
CA THR A 47 13.56 1.95 0.30
C THR A 47 12.31 1.47 1.04
N GLY A 48 11.13 1.72 0.47
CA GLY A 48 9.84 1.51 1.12
C GLY A 48 9.54 2.55 2.21
N ALA A 49 10.36 3.57 2.40
CA ALA A 49 10.12 4.60 3.41
C ALA A 49 8.87 5.41 3.07
N GLU A 50 7.99 5.63 4.04
CA GLU A 50 6.80 6.48 3.82
C GLU A 50 7.22 7.93 3.67
N LEU A 51 6.73 8.56 2.60
CA LEU A 51 6.96 9.97 2.29
C LEU A 51 5.81 10.83 2.81
N TRP A 52 4.58 10.36 2.62
CA TRP A 52 3.37 10.98 3.12
C TRP A 52 2.21 9.99 3.09
N ARG A 53 1.14 10.33 3.81
CA ARG A 53 -0.18 9.70 3.69
C ARG A 53 -1.29 10.73 3.79
N TYR A 54 -2.38 10.47 3.07
CA TYR A 54 -3.59 11.27 3.05
C TYR A 54 -4.78 10.43 3.53
N ARG A 55 -5.52 10.93 4.53
CA ARG A 55 -6.70 10.25 5.07
C ARG A 55 -7.86 10.37 4.09
N LEU A 56 -8.35 9.23 3.61
CA LEU A 56 -9.50 9.14 2.72
C LEU A 56 -10.82 9.17 3.51
N GLY A 57 -10.83 8.59 4.71
CA GLY A 57 -12.04 8.51 5.53
C GLY A 57 -11.91 7.43 6.60
N SER A 58 -13.02 7.15 7.29
CA SER A 58 -13.11 5.98 8.16
C SER A 58 -12.95 4.71 7.33
N MET A 59 -12.32 3.70 7.92
CA MET A 59 -12.00 2.44 7.24
C MET A 59 -13.25 1.83 6.60
N TYR A 60 -13.15 1.49 5.32
CA TYR A 60 -14.23 0.81 4.62
C TYR A 60 -14.61 -0.47 5.35
N LYS A 61 -15.91 -0.61 5.63
CA LYS A 61 -16.50 -1.79 6.22
C LYS A 61 -17.06 -2.67 5.13
N ALA A 62 -16.49 -3.85 5.00
CA ALA A 62 -16.93 -4.78 3.98
C ALA A 62 -18.32 -5.35 4.30
N HIS A 63 -19.05 -5.69 3.25
CA HIS A 63 -20.31 -6.43 3.32
C HIS A 63 -20.10 -7.86 2.82
N ASP A 64 -21.10 -8.73 3.02
CA ASP A 64 -21.14 -10.11 2.49
C ASP A 64 -19.93 -10.99 2.85
N GLY A 65 -19.34 -10.77 4.03
CA GLY A 65 -18.19 -11.53 4.52
C GLY A 65 -16.84 -11.12 3.92
N GLY A 66 -16.78 -10.00 3.21
CA GLY A 66 -15.52 -9.40 2.77
C GLY A 66 -14.65 -8.89 3.92
N HIS A 67 -13.41 -8.50 3.60
CA HIS A 67 -12.47 -7.94 4.57
C HIS A 67 -12.48 -6.41 4.52
N ASP A 68 -12.39 -5.78 5.70
CA ASP A 68 -12.33 -4.33 5.84
C ASP A 68 -11.08 -3.72 5.19
N GLY A 69 -11.20 -2.43 4.84
CA GLY A 69 -10.16 -1.63 4.20
C GLY A 69 -10.37 -1.41 2.70
N PRO A 70 -9.50 -0.61 2.06
CA PRO A 70 -9.77 -0.12 0.72
C PRO A 70 -9.59 -1.21 -0.34
N VAL A 71 -10.49 -1.21 -1.33
CA VAL A 71 -10.53 -2.16 -2.46
C VAL A 71 -10.17 -1.51 -3.82
N SER A 72 -9.73 -0.26 -3.80
CA SER A 72 -9.33 0.51 -4.99
C SER A 72 -7.81 0.54 -5.17
N THR A 73 -7.35 0.55 -6.42
CA THR A 73 -5.93 0.82 -6.75
C THR A 73 -5.81 2.22 -7.35
N PRO A 74 -4.89 3.08 -6.88
CA PRO A 74 -4.65 4.39 -7.51
C PRO A 74 -4.10 4.22 -8.93
N VAL A 75 -4.49 5.09 -9.88
CA VAL A 75 -3.99 5.10 -11.28
C VAL A 75 -3.16 6.34 -11.58
#